data_AF-A0A2N5YT47-F1
#
_entry.id   AF-A0A2N5YT47-F1
#
_cell.length_a   1.000
_cell.length_b   1.000
_cell.length_c   1.000
_cell.angle_alpha   90.00
_cell.angle_beta   90.00
_cell.angle_gamma   90.00
#
_symmetry.space_group_name_H-M   'P 1'
#
loop_
_entity.id
_entity.type
_entity.pdbx_description
1 polymer ?
#
loop_
_entity_poly.entity_id
_entity_poly.type
_entity_poly.pdbx_seq_one_letter_code
_entity_poly.pdbx_strand_id
1 'polypeptide(L)'
;MNYVKSFRDLEIYKLSKELAIEIFEITKSFPKEEKYSLTDQIRRSSRSVGAQIAEAWGKRDYIKHFESKLTDADGEQLETQHWVDTSFCCNYITKDKADSLIERYETLGKKI
;
A
#
# COMPACT_ATOMS: atom_id res chain seq x y z
N MET A 1 -0.69 -24.92 16.26
CA MET A 1 -1.05 -23.69 15.53
C MET A 1 -0.19 -22.56 16.07
N ASN A 2 0.64 -21.94 15.23
CA ASN A 2 1.27 -20.67 15.60
C ASN A 2 0.17 -19.61 15.58
N TYR A 3 -0.28 -19.19 16.75
CA TYR A 3 -1.18 -18.06 16.87
C TYR A 3 -0.43 -16.78 16.48
N VAL A 4 -1.07 -15.94 15.67
CA VAL A 4 -0.60 -14.59 15.34
C VAL A 4 -0.51 -13.79 16.64
N LYS A 5 0.68 -13.33 17.03
CA LYS A 5 0.92 -12.60 18.29
C LYS A 5 1.06 -11.10 18.07
N SER A 6 1.42 -10.70 16.86
CA SER A 6 1.60 -9.32 16.45
C SER A 6 1.03 -9.09 15.05
N PHE A 7 0.63 -7.86 14.74
CA PHE A 7 0.35 -7.44 13.36
C PHE A 7 1.51 -7.75 12.41
N ARG A 8 2.75 -7.82 12.94
CA ARG A 8 3.95 -8.21 12.18
C ARG A 8 3.92 -9.64 11.67
N ASP A 9 3.11 -10.50 12.26
CA ASP A 9 2.94 -11.88 11.85
C ASP A 9 1.90 -12.02 10.73
N LEU A 10 1.08 -10.99 10.47
CA LEU A 10 0.07 -10.98 9.41
C LEU A 10 0.72 -10.94 8.03
N GLU A 11 0.36 -11.89 7.17
CA GLU A 11 0.84 -11.93 5.78
C GLU A 11 0.45 -10.67 5.00
N ILE A 12 -0.76 -10.15 5.22
CA ILE A 12 -1.21 -8.90 4.58
C ILE A 12 -0.36 -7.69 4.97
N TYR A 13 0.09 -7.64 6.23
CA TYR A 13 0.96 -6.56 6.71
C TYR A 13 2.35 -6.68 6.07
N LYS A 14 2.92 -7.89 6.03
CA LYS A 14 4.23 -8.12 5.38
C LYS A 14 4.20 -7.70 3.92
N LEU A 15 3.17 -8.11 3.18
CA LEU A 15 2.99 -7.73 1.78
C LEU A 15 2.82 -6.21 1.61
N SER A 16 1.99 -5.56 2.43
CA SER A 16 1.81 -4.09 2.39
C SER A 16 3.12 -3.34 2.60
N LYS A 17 3.96 -3.83 3.52
CA LYS A 17 5.25 -3.21 3.84
C LYS A 17 6.26 -3.41 2.72
N GLU A 18 6.28 -4.60 2.13
CA GLU A 18 7.11 -4.91 0.96
C GLU A 18 6.76 -3.99 -0.22
N LEU A 19 5.47 -3.87 -0.54
CA LEU A 19 4.99 -2.99 -1.61
C LEU A 19 5.33 -1.52 -1.35
N ALA A 20 5.16 -1.03 -0.11
CA ALA A 20 5.53 0.34 0.24
C ALA A 20 7.05 0.62 0.10
N ILE A 21 7.90 -0.37 0.40
CA ILE A 21 9.34 -0.26 0.19
C ILE A 21 9.67 -0.22 -1.30
N GLU A 22 9.04 -1.08 -2.11
CA GLU A 22 9.25 -1.08 -3.56
C GLU A 22 8.82 0.24 -4.21
N ILE A 23 7.66 0.78 -3.84
CA ILE A 23 7.23 2.13 -4.25
C ILE A 23 8.26 3.18 -3.85
N PHE A 24 8.78 3.12 -2.62
CA PHE A 24 9.80 4.05 -2.17
C PHE A 24 11.08 3.99 -3.02
N GLU A 25 11.54 2.78 -3.37
CA GLU A 25 12.73 2.59 -4.20
C GLU A 25 12.51 3.09 -5.64
N ILE A 26 11.39 2.74 -6.27
CA ILE A 26 11.06 3.16 -7.64
C ILE A 26 10.96 4.68 -7.75
N THR A 27 10.30 5.31 -6.80
CA THR A 27 10.13 6.77 -6.79
C THR A 27 11.43 7.55 -6.59
N LYS A 28 12.57 6.89 -6.29
CA LYS A 28 13.88 7.58 -6.29
C LYS A 28 14.33 7.98 -7.70
N SER A 29 13.81 7.35 -8.76
CA SER A 29 14.11 7.71 -10.14
C SER A 29 13.17 8.77 -10.73
N PHE A 30 12.17 9.22 -9.98
CA PHE A 30 11.21 10.22 -10.47
C PHE A 30 11.88 11.60 -10.63
N PRO A 31 11.37 12.48 -11.50
CA PRO A 31 11.85 13.84 -11.62
C PRO A 31 11.81 14.59 -10.27
N LYS A 32 12.75 15.52 -10.05
CA LYS A 32 12.85 16.24 -8.77
C LYS A 32 11.64 17.14 -8.53
N GLU A 33 11.00 17.60 -9.60
CA GLU A 33 9.80 18.41 -9.62
C GLU A 33 8.61 17.67 -8.99
N GLU A 34 8.60 16.33 -9.05
CA GLU A 34 7.53 15.49 -8.48
C GLU A 34 7.69 15.24 -6.98
N LYS A 35 8.77 15.71 -6.35
CA LYS A 35 9.11 15.40 -4.96
C LYS A 35 7.97 15.71 -3.98
N TYR A 36 7.27 16.83 -4.18
CA TYR A 36 6.13 17.27 -3.35
C TYR A 36 4.78 17.10 -4.06
N SER A 37 4.76 16.32 -5.14
CA SER A 37 3.60 16.01 -5.96
C SER A 37 3.44 14.48 -6.01
N LEU A 38 3.61 13.84 -7.17
CA LEU A 38 3.36 12.42 -7.37
C LEU A 38 4.19 11.54 -6.42
N THR A 39 5.46 11.89 -6.21
CA THR A 39 6.37 11.13 -5.33
C THR A 39 5.85 11.08 -3.90
N ASP A 40 5.31 12.20 -3.41
CA ASP A 40 4.78 12.28 -2.05
C ASP A 40 3.45 11.52 -1.92
N GLN A 41 2.54 11.68 -2.89
CA GLN A 41 1.23 11.02 -2.87
C GLN A 41 1.34 9.50 -2.91
N ILE A 42 2.11 8.94 -3.84
CA ILE A 42 2.26 7.48 -3.96
C ILE A 42 2.98 6.87 -2.76
N ARG A 43 3.93 7.59 -2.15
CA ARG A 43 4.63 7.13 -0.94
C ARG A 43 3.74 7.18 0.29
N ARG A 44 2.87 8.19 0.41
CA ARG A 44 1.97 8.31 1.56
C ARG A 44 0.89 7.24 1.51
N SER A 45 0.18 7.12 0.39
CA SER A 45 -0.88 6.10 0.21
C SER A 45 -0.34 4.68 0.42
N SER A 46 0.77 4.32 -0.24
CA SER A 46 1.37 2.97 -0.10
C SER A 46 1.76 2.61 1.35
N ARG A 47 2.30 3.57 2.10
CA ARG A 47 2.65 3.37 3.52
C ARG A 47 1.42 3.32 4.42
N SER A 48 0.36 4.05 4.05
CA SER A 48 -0.89 4.11 4.81
C SER A 48 -1.57 2.74 4.87
N VAL A 49 -1.55 1.95 3.79
CA VAL A 49 -2.08 0.58 3.75
C VAL A 49 -1.61 -0.26 4.95
N GLY A 50 -0.30 -0.35 5.15
CA GLY A 50 0.28 -1.12 6.26
C GLY A 50 0.04 -0.49 7.63
N ALA A 51 -0.05 0.84 7.71
CA ALA A 51 -0.38 1.55 8.95
C ALA A 51 -1.83 1.27 9.39
N GLN A 52 -2.77 1.29 8.44
CA GLN A 52 -4.18 1.01 8.68
C GLN A 52 -4.41 -0.47 9.07
N ILE A 53 -3.69 -1.41 8.46
CA ILE A 53 -3.67 -2.82 8.90
C ILE A 53 -3.15 -2.97 10.33
N ALA A 54 -2.08 -2.26 10.69
CA ALA A 54 -1.53 -2.30 12.04
C ALA A 54 -2.50 -1.69 13.08
N GLU A 55 -3.17 -0.60 12.72
CA GLU A 55 -4.24 0.00 13.54
C GLU A 55 -5.46 -0.93 13.67
N ALA A 56 -5.89 -1.57 12.58
CA ALA A 56 -6.97 -2.56 12.61
C ALA A 56 -6.62 -3.66 13.60
N TRP A 57 -5.43 -4.25 13.51
CA TRP A 57 -4.97 -5.24 14.49
C TRP A 57 -5.06 -4.72 15.94
N GLY A 58 -4.66 -3.47 16.19
CA GLY A 58 -4.76 -2.86 17.53
C GLY A 58 -6.20 -2.66 18.02
N LYS A 59 -7.16 -2.46 17.11
CA LYS A 59 -8.58 -2.20 17.41
C LYS A 59 -9.49 -3.42 17.22
N ARG A 60 -8.92 -4.61 17.00
CA ARG A 60 -9.65 -5.86 16.69
C ARG A 60 -10.71 -6.28 17.70
N ASP A 61 -10.61 -5.83 18.96
CA ASP A 61 -11.62 -6.11 19.99
C ASP A 61 -12.90 -5.26 19.81
N TYR A 62 -12.85 -4.21 18.97
CA TYR A 62 -13.96 -3.31 18.67
C TYR A 62 -14.34 -3.38 17.19
N ILE A 63 -15.30 -4.24 16.85
CA ILE A 63 -15.61 -4.62 15.45
C ILE A 63 -15.78 -3.43 14.49
N LYS A 64 -16.50 -2.37 14.88
CA LYS A 64 -16.71 -1.20 14.02
C LYS A 64 -15.42 -0.44 13.72
N HIS A 65 -14.51 -0.35 14.69
CA HIS A 65 -13.22 0.29 14.50
C HIS A 65 -12.25 -0.59 13.72
N PHE A 66 -12.33 -1.91 13.91
CA PHE A 66 -11.60 -2.88 13.13
C PHE A 66 -11.97 -2.81 11.63
N GLU A 67 -13.25 -2.94 11.32
CA GLU A 67 -13.79 -2.87 9.96
C GLU A 67 -13.51 -1.53 9.29
N SER A 68 -13.68 -0.42 10.02
CA SER A 68 -13.35 0.92 9.51
C SER A 68 -11.88 1.01 9.10
N LYS A 69 -10.96 0.46 9.89
CA LYS A 69 -9.53 0.51 9.57
C LYS A 69 -9.13 -0.40 8.42
N LEU A 70 -9.79 -1.54 8.26
CA LEU A 70 -9.63 -2.38 7.07
C LEU A 70 -10.17 -1.69 5.81
N THR A 71 -11.33 -1.03 5.92
CA THR A 71 -11.91 -0.27 4.80
C THR A 71 -10.99 0.89 4.40
N ASP A 72 -10.39 1.59 5.37
CA ASP A 72 -9.40 2.61 5.05
C ASP A 72 -8.18 2.00 4.34
N ALA A 73 -7.69 0.83 4.80
CA ALA A 73 -6.56 0.15 4.15
C ALA A 73 -6.89 -0.25 2.69
N ASP A 74 -8.13 -0.67 2.43
CA ASP A 74 -8.62 -0.98 1.08
C ASP A 74 -8.71 0.27 0.20
N GLY A 75 -9.16 1.41 0.77
CA GLY A 75 -9.13 2.70 0.07
C GLY A 75 -7.71 3.14 -0.31
N GLU A 76 -6.77 3.01 0.62
CA GLU A 76 -5.36 3.43 0.44
C GLU A 76 -4.63 2.59 -0.60
N GLN A 77 -4.96 1.29 -0.73
CA GLN A 77 -4.38 0.47 -1.79
C GLN A 77 -4.93 0.89 -3.17
N LEU A 78 -6.22 1.22 -3.27
CA LEU A 78 -6.80 1.72 -4.54
C LEU A 78 -6.21 3.08 -4.92
N GLU A 79 -6.02 3.97 -3.94
CA GLU A 79 -5.32 5.24 -4.17
C GLU A 79 -3.88 4.99 -4.64
N THR A 80 -3.19 4.02 -4.06
CA THR A 80 -1.84 3.67 -4.50
C THR A 80 -1.83 3.17 -5.94
N GLN A 81 -2.80 2.33 -6.34
CA GLN A 81 -2.96 1.88 -7.73
C GLN A 81 -3.17 3.07 -8.69
N HIS A 82 -4.03 4.02 -8.33
CA HIS A 82 -4.23 5.24 -9.11
C HIS A 82 -2.92 6.00 -9.35
N TRP A 83 -2.07 6.10 -8.33
CA TRP A 83 -0.76 6.76 -8.46
C TRP A 83 0.26 5.93 -9.24
N VAL A 84 0.17 4.60 -9.21
CA VAL A 84 0.97 3.72 -10.08
C VAL A 84 0.59 3.94 -11.55
N ASP A 85 -0.70 3.96 -11.88
CA ASP A 85 -1.20 4.25 -13.22
C ASP A 85 -0.73 5.63 -13.71
N THR A 86 -0.86 6.64 -12.84
CA THR A 86 -0.42 8.00 -13.14
C THR A 86 1.08 8.05 -13.41
N SER A 87 1.89 7.34 -12.61
CA SER A 87 3.34 7.23 -12.81
C SER A 87 3.70 6.59 -14.16
N PHE A 88 2.91 5.62 -14.61
CA PHE A 88 3.06 5.00 -15.92
C PHE A 88 2.69 5.97 -17.04
N CYS A 89 1.55 6.68 -16.94
CA CYS A 89 1.13 7.69 -17.93
C CYS A 89 2.16 8.83 -18.08
N CYS A 90 2.85 9.20 -17.00
CA CYS A 90 3.94 10.16 -17.02
C CYS A 90 5.28 9.59 -17.53
N ASN A 91 5.33 8.30 -17.92
CA ASN A 91 6.53 7.57 -18.35
C ASN A 91 7.64 7.50 -17.27
N TYR A 92 7.28 7.52 -15.99
CA TYR A 92 8.25 7.42 -14.89
C TYR A 92 8.56 5.96 -14.51
N ILE A 93 7.68 5.03 -14.89
CA ILE A 93 7.84 3.58 -14.71
C ILE A 93 7.48 2.84 -16.00
N THR A 94 7.99 1.62 -16.17
CA THR A 94 7.64 0.76 -17.31
C THR A 94 6.26 0.12 -17.11
N LYS A 95 5.63 -0.29 -18.22
CA LYS A 95 4.36 -1.02 -18.20
C LYS A 95 4.46 -2.30 -17.36
N ASP A 96 5.50 -3.11 -17.56
CA ASP A 96 5.70 -4.36 -16.81
C ASP A 96 5.79 -4.10 -15.29
N LYS A 97 6.40 -2.96 -14.90
CA LYS A 97 6.51 -2.59 -13.49
C LYS A 97 5.16 -2.13 -12.93
N ALA A 98 4.41 -1.34 -13.70
CA ALA A 98 3.07 -0.92 -13.32
C ALA A 98 2.12 -2.11 -13.16
N ASP A 99 2.06 -2.99 -14.17
CA ASP A 99 1.20 -4.18 -14.18
C ASP A 99 1.53 -5.10 -12.99
N SER A 100 2.83 -5.34 -12.71
CA SER A 100 3.27 -6.14 -11.56
C SER A 100 2.88 -5.54 -10.21
N LEU A 101 2.96 -4.21 -10.05
CA LEU A 101 2.56 -3.53 -8.82
C LEU A 101 1.04 -3.60 -8.63
N ILE A 102 0.27 -3.35 -9.69
CA ILE A 102 -1.19 -3.38 -9.67
C ILE A 102 -1.68 -4.77 -9.28
N GLU A 103 -1.18 -5.83 -9.92
CA GLU A 103 -1.57 -7.22 -9.60
C GLU A 103 -1.33 -7.57 -8.12
N ARG A 104 -0.22 -7.09 -7.55
CA ARG A 104 0.11 -7.33 -6.14
C ARG A 104 -0.73 -6.48 -5.19
N TYR A 105 -1.10 -5.25 -5.56
CA TYR A 105 -2.06 -4.44 -4.79
C TYR A 105 -3.48 -5.01 -4.86
N GLU A 106 -3.93 -5.51 -6.01
CA GLU A 106 -5.20 -6.23 -6.12
C GLU A 106 -5.21 -7.49 -5.26
N THR A 107 -4.10 -8.25 -5.25
CA THR A 107 -3.94 -9.42 -4.40
C THR A 107 -3.97 -9.04 -2.91
N LEU A 108 -3.38 -7.90 -2.56
CA LEU A 108 -3.46 -7.34 -1.21
C LEU A 108 -4.90 -6.96 -0.85
N GLY A 109 -5.61 -6.25 -1.73
CA GLY A 109 -7.01 -5.85 -1.52
C GLY A 109 -7.94 -7.05 -1.34
N LYS A 110 -7.75 -8.13 -2.11
CA LYS A 110 -8.50 -9.40 -1.95
C LYS A 110 -8.27 -10.10 -0.60
N LYS A 111 -7.24 -9.71 0.16
CA LYS A 111 -6.90 -10.28 1.47
C LYS A 111 -7.28 -9.37 2.65
N ILE A 112 -7.66 -8.12 2.37
CA ILE A 112 -8.25 -7.19 3.36
C ILE A 112 -9.69 -7.64 3.62
#